data_AF-A0A645I4M4-F1
#
_entry.id   AF-A0A645I4M4-F1
#
_cell.length_a   1.000
_cell.length_b   1.000
_cell.length_c   1.000
_cell.angle_alpha   90.00
_cell.angle_beta   90.00
_cell.angle_gamma   90.00
#
_symmetry.space_group_name_H-M   'P 1'
#
loop_
_entity.id
_entity.type
_entity.pdbx_description
1 polymer ?
#
loop_
_entity_poly.entity_id
_entity_poly.type
_entity_poly.pdbx_seq_one_letter_code
_entity_poly.pdbx_strand_id
1 'polypeptide(L)'
;MHDKGCRHETVTRVIADIDRRLEAFLSQLEPDDLVLVTADHGLVDGIPEFFENHPALEAMLRIPPCVEPRAAALYVNEEHIEAFPQAFKAAFGDHYLLMNQKQALESGLFGKGPMRAELPSLIGDFFAVSAGPYALYQKREHCRLIGMHGGLTEAEMNVPLIVLRSDKGEE
;
A
#
# COMPACT_ATOMS: atom_id res chain seq x y z
N MET A 1 3.03 -11.85 -7.29
CA MET A 1 3.18 -11.53 -5.86
C MET A 1 1.84 -11.53 -5.15
N HIS A 2 0.83 -10.76 -5.60
CA HIS A 2 -0.50 -10.74 -4.97
C HIS A 2 -1.13 -12.12 -4.72
N ASP A 3 -1.21 -12.99 -5.72
CA ASP A 3 -1.88 -14.30 -5.60
C ASP A 3 -1.14 -15.32 -4.71
N LYS A 4 0.20 -15.29 -4.71
CA LYS A 4 1.03 -16.35 -4.12
C LYS A 4 1.85 -15.92 -2.91
N GLY A 5 1.90 -14.62 -2.62
CA GLY A 5 2.81 -14.04 -1.64
C GLY A 5 4.18 -13.67 -2.24
N CYS A 6 4.90 -12.82 -1.52
CA CYS A 6 6.13 -12.15 -1.93
C CYS A 6 7.32 -13.12 -2.00
N ARG A 7 7.27 -14.20 -1.21
CA ARG A 7 8.36 -15.19 -1.08
C ARG A 7 8.11 -16.48 -1.86
N HIS A 8 7.04 -16.56 -2.64
CA HIS A 8 6.73 -17.78 -3.40
C HIS A 8 7.72 -18.01 -4.54
N GLU A 9 8.10 -19.26 -4.80
CA GLU A 9 9.08 -19.64 -5.84
C GLU A 9 8.75 -19.07 -7.25
N THR A 10 7.46 -18.96 -7.58
CA THR A 10 7.00 -18.34 -8.83
C THR A 10 7.36 -16.87 -8.91
N VAL A 11 7.32 -16.13 -7.80
CA VAL A 11 7.78 -14.74 -7.76
C VAL A 11 9.27 -14.69 -8.04
N THR A 12 10.07 -15.51 -7.36
CA THR A 12 11.52 -15.59 -7.59
C THR A 12 11.85 -15.88 -9.05
N ARG A 13 11.14 -16.84 -9.67
CA ARG A 13 11.31 -17.15 -11.10
C ARG A 13 10.98 -15.97 -12.02
N VAL A 14 9.91 -15.24 -11.73
CA VAL A 14 9.53 -14.05 -12.52
C VAL A 14 10.57 -12.94 -12.39
N ILE A 15 11.06 -12.67 -11.17
CA ILE A 15 12.10 -11.65 -10.96
C ILE A 15 13.39 -12.06 -11.70
N ALA A 16 13.81 -13.32 -11.62
CA ALA A 16 14.95 -13.81 -12.38
C ALA A 16 14.75 -13.74 -13.90
N ASP A 17 13.51 -13.91 -14.39
CA ASP A 17 13.21 -13.72 -15.81
C ASP A 17 13.31 -12.25 -16.25
N ILE A 18 12.83 -11.32 -15.41
CA ILE A 18 12.96 -9.88 -15.64
C ILE A 18 14.44 -9.49 -15.70
N ASP A 19 15.24 -9.99 -14.76
CA ASP A 19 16.68 -9.74 -14.68
C ASP A 19 17.41 -10.19 -15.95
N ARG A 20 17.21 -11.44 -16.39
CA ARG A 20 17.80 -11.96 -17.64
C ARG A 20 17.36 -11.17 -18.88
N ARG A 21 16.09 -10.72 -18.93
CA ARG A 21 15.59 -9.90 -20.04
C ARG A 21 16.21 -8.51 -20.05
N LEU A 22 16.45 -7.94 -18.87
CA LEU A 22 17.14 -6.67 -18.71
C LEU A 22 18.59 -6.80 -19.20
N GLU A 23 19.32 -7.85 -18.84
CA GLU A 23 20.66 -8.11 -19.36
C GLU A 23 20.69 -8.21 -20.89
N ALA A 24 19.76 -8.99 -21.47
CA ALA A 24 19.65 -9.14 -22.93
C ALA A 24 19.23 -7.83 -23.64
N PHE A 25 18.49 -6.96 -22.95
CA PHE A 25 18.15 -5.63 -23.46
C PHE A 25 19.39 -4.71 -23.45
N LEU A 26 20.15 -4.71 -22.35
CA LEU A 26 21.35 -3.89 -22.20
C LEU A 26 22.42 -4.22 -23.26
N SER A 27 22.55 -5.49 -23.64
CA SER A 27 23.51 -5.90 -24.68
C SER A 27 23.19 -5.37 -26.08
N GLN A 28 21.98 -4.81 -26.28
CA GLN A 28 21.55 -4.24 -27.56
C GLN A 28 21.67 -2.70 -27.61
N LEU A 29 22.06 -2.07 -26.50
CA LEU A 29 22.17 -0.61 -26.39
C LEU A 29 23.47 -0.10 -26.99
N GLU A 30 23.45 1.18 -27.37
CA GLU A 30 24.66 1.87 -27.84
C GLU A 30 25.50 2.35 -26.65
N PRO A 31 26.80 2.60 -26.85
CA PRO A 31 27.61 3.28 -25.84
C PRO A 31 26.95 4.57 -25.37
N ASP A 32 27.09 4.89 -24.08
CA ASP A 32 26.52 6.07 -23.40
C ASP A 32 24.99 6.07 -23.18
N ASP A 33 24.25 5.03 -23.58
CA ASP A 33 22.85 4.89 -23.19
C ASP A 33 22.72 4.70 -21.66
N LEU A 34 21.79 5.44 -21.05
CA LEU A 34 21.48 5.38 -19.62
C LEU A 34 20.16 4.65 -19.39
N VAL A 35 20.20 3.58 -18.61
CA VAL A 35 19.00 2.85 -18.18
C VAL A 35 18.77 3.07 -16.68
N LEU A 36 17.57 3.55 -16.36
CA LEU A 36 17.08 3.70 -14.99
C LEU A 36 15.98 2.67 -14.74
N VAL A 37 16.17 1.82 -13.75
CA VAL A 37 15.16 0.83 -13.33
C VAL A 37 14.72 1.14 -11.91
N THR A 38 13.41 1.23 -11.71
CA THR A 38 12.78 1.48 -10.40
C THR A 38 11.46 0.75 -10.29
N ALA A 39 10.90 0.74 -9.09
CA ALA A 39 9.51 0.40 -8.84
C ALA A 39 8.75 1.60 -8.27
N ASP A 40 7.43 1.52 -8.26
CA ASP A 40 6.51 2.44 -7.60
C ASP A 40 6.32 2.08 -6.12
N HIS A 41 6.27 0.79 -5.81
CA HIS A 41 6.18 0.28 -4.45
C HIS A 41 6.77 -1.13 -4.33
N GLY A 42 7.09 -1.52 -3.09
CA GLY A 42 7.31 -2.91 -2.71
C GLY A 42 6.02 -3.61 -2.27
N LEU A 43 6.15 -4.79 -1.68
CA LEU A 43 5.02 -5.60 -1.21
C LEU A 43 5.38 -6.35 0.09
N VAL A 44 4.34 -6.68 0.87
CA VAL A 44 4.40 -7.58 2.03
C VAL A 44 3.34 -8.68 1.93
N ASP A 45 3.55 -9.79 2.63
CA ASP A 45 2.49 -10.79 2.82
C ASP A 45 1.57 -10.31 3.94
N GLY A 46 0.31 -10.02 3.58
CA GLY A 46 -0.67 -9.38 4.45
C GLY A 46 -1.25 -10.32 5.51
N ILE A 47 -1.40 -9.82 6.74
CA ILE A 47 -2.14 -10.45 7.83
C ILE A 47 -3.54 -9.82 7.86
N PRO A 48 -4.60 -10.56 7.50
CA PRO A 48 -5.90 -9.95 7.34
C PRO A 48 -6.61 -9.75 8.70
N GLU A 49 -7.19 -8.56 8.88
CA GLU A 49 -8.06 -8.18 9.98
C GLU A 49 -9.44 -7.78 9.45
N PHE A 50 -10.50 -7.94 10.25
CA PHE A 50 -11.87 -7.90 9.74
C PHE A 50 -12.79 -7.09 10.66
N PHE A 51 -13.52 -6.12 10.09
CA PHE A 51 -14.59 -5.41 10.80
C PHE A 51 -15.70 -6.34 11.28
N GLU A 52 -15.99 -7.44 10.57
CA GLU A 52 -17.02 -8.40 11.00
C GLU A 52 -16.72 -9.05 12.37
N ASN A 53 -15.47 -9.03 12.84
CA ASN A 53 -15.11 -9.48 14.20
C ASN A 53 -15.44 -8.41 15.27
N HIS A 54 -15.76 -7.18 14.86
CA HIS A 54 -16.01 -6.01 15.70
C HIS A 54 -17.34 -5.34 15.30
N PRO A 55 -18.49 -6.02 15.45
CA PRO A 55 -19.78 -5.54 14.93
C PRO A 55 -20.21 -4.18 15.49
N ALA A 56 -19.84 -3.86 16.73
CA ALA A 56 -20.10 -2.55 17.33
C ALA A 56 -19.29 -1.42 16.65
N LEU A 57 -18.06 -1.70 16.20
CA LEU A 57 -17.25 -0.76 15.44
C LEU A 57 -17.73 -0.67 13.99
N GLU A 58 -18.08 -1.81 13.37
CA GLU A 58 -18.63 -1.85 12.01
C GLU A 58 -19.93 -1.03 11.91
N ALA A 59 -20.81 -1.10 12.91
CA ALA A 59 -22.03 -0.32 12.98
C ALA A 59 -21.80 1.21 13.05
N MET A 60 -20.60 1.66 13.40
CA MET A 60 -20.24 3.08 13.36
C MET A 60 -19.98 3.58 11.95
N LEU A 61 -19.83 2.71 10.95
CA LEU A 61 -19.53 3.08 9.57
C LEU A 61 -20.81 3.35 8.76
N ARG A 62 -20.79 4.39 7.93
CA ARG A 62 -21.81 4.71 6.92
C ARG A 62 -21.76 3.74 5.74
N ILE A 63 -20.55 3.38 5.33
CA ILE A 63 -20.27 2.46 4.22
C ILE A 63 -19.07 1.57 4.57
N PRO A 64 -18.90 0.42 3.89
CA PRO A 64 -17.71 -0.41 4.04
C PRO A 64 -16.40 0.38 3.84
N PRO A 65 -15.29 -0.06 4.45
CA PRO A 65 -13.97 0.51 4.19
C PRO A 65 -13.65 0.52 2.69
N CYS A 66 -13.14 1.64 2.20
CA CYS A 66 -12.87 1.89 0.79
C CYS A 66 -11.39 2.21 0.54
N VAL A 67 -11.03 2.43 -0.73
CA VAL A 67 -9.67 2.61 -1.24
C VAL A 67 -8.94 1.28 -1.38
N GLU A 68 -8.24 0.80 -0.36
CA GLU A 68 -7.62 -0.52 -0.39
C GLU A 68 -7.32 -1.03 1.04
N PRO A 69 -7.10 -2.35 1.25
CA PRO A 69 -7.01 -2.94 2.59
C PRO A 69 -5.89 -2.39 3.47
N ARG A 70 -4.79 -1.88 2.92
CA ARG A 70 -3.66 -1.37 3.71
C ARG A 70 -3.65 0.15 3.86
N ALA A 71 -4.48 0.86 3.12
CA ALA A 71 -4.75 2.29 3.24
C ALA A 71 -6.24 2.56 2.98
N ALA A 72 -7.03 2.55 4.06
CA ALA A 72 -8.47 2.55 3.98
C ALA A 72 -9.09 3.92 4.34
N ALA A 73 -9.98 4.39 3.48
CA ALA A 73 -10.90 5.47 3.80
C ALA A 73 -12.08 4.92 4.63
N LEU A 74 -12.39 5.58 5.73
CA LEU A 74 -13.41 5.19 6.70
C LEU A 74 -14.43 6.33 6.84
N TYR A 75 -15.67 6.02 6.50
CA TYR A 75 -16.79 6.95 6.55
C TYR A 75 -17.65 6.57 7.77
N VAL A 76 -17.69 7.43 8.79
CA VAL A 76 -18.23 7.15 10.12
C VAL A 76 -19.52 7.96 10.33
N ASN A 77 -20.55 7.38 10.94
CA ASN A 77 -21.78 8.12 11.25
C ASN A 77 -21.48 9.34 12.15
N GLU A 78 -22.15 10.46 11.93
CA GLU A 78 -21.84 11.75 12.58
C GLU A 78 -21.83 11.65 14.12
N GLU A 79 -22.74 10.87 14.70
CA GLU A 79 -22.86 10.62 16.13
C GLU A 79 -21.69 9.82 16.73
N HIS A 80 -20.87 9.19 15.89
CA HIS A 80 -19.76 8.33 16.31
C HIS A 80 -18.37 8.92 16.04
N ILE A 81 -18.27 10.08 15.39
CA ILE A 81 -16.98 10.69 15.01
C ILE A 81 -16.01 10.81 16.19
N GLU A 82 -16.48 11.27 17.34
CA GLU A 82 -15.63 11.46 18.54
C GLU A 82 -15.23 10.14 19.21
N ALA A 83 -16.10 9.12 19.17
CA ALA A 83 -15.87 7.83 19.82
C ALA A 83 -15.07 6.84 18.95
N PHE A 84 -15.11 7.03 17.63
CA PHE A 84 -14.56 6.09 16.66
C PHE A 84 -13.06 5.81 16.85
N PRO A 85 -12.17 6.81 17.07
CA PRO A 85 -10.74 6.54 17.22
C PRO A 85 -10.43 5.61 18.41
N GLN A 86 -11.15 5.77 19.52
CA GLN A 86 -10.97 4.93 20.70
C GLN A 86 -11.47 3.51 20.43
N ALA A 87 -12.63 3.36 19.80
CA ALA A 87 -13.19 2.07 19.44
C ALA A 87 -12.31 1.33 18.41
N PHE A 88 -11.79 2.05 17.41
CA PHE A 88 -10.87 1.53 16.41
C PHE A 88 -9.56 1.04 17.04
N LYS A 89 -8.95 1.85 17.92
CA LYS A 89 -7.75 1.46 18.66
C LYS A 89 -7.99 0.25 19.58
N ALA A 90 -9.16 0.16 20.21
CA ALA A 90 -9.51 -1.00 21.02
C ALA A 90 -9.64 -2.29 20.20
N ALA A 91 -10.08 -2.19 18.93
CA ALA A 91 -10.24 -3.32 18.03
C ALA A 91 -8.91 -3.78 17.40
N PHE A 92 -8.11 -2.84 16.89
CA PHE A 92 -6.95 -3.13 16.05
C PHE A 92 -5.60 -2.68 16.65
N GLY A 93 -5.60 -2.18 17.89
CA GLY A 93 -4.38 -1.73 18.56
C GLY A 93 -3.66 -0.61 17.81
N ASP A 94 -2.34 -0.74 17.72
CA ASP A 94 -1.46 0.20 17.00
C ASP A 94 -1.09 -0.33 15.59
N HIS A 95 -1.87 -1.26 15.03
CA HIS A 95 -1.60 -1.84 13.69
C HIS A 95 -1.72 -0.81 12.55
N TYR A 96 -2.53 0.23 12.75
CA TYR A 96 -2.79 1.27 11.76
C TYR A 96 -2.53 2.66 12.36
N LEU A 97 -1.91 3.53 11.55
CA LEU A 97 -1.95 4.96 11.76
C LEU A 97 -3.32 5.48 11.33
N LEU A 98 -4.20 5.71 12.30
CA LEU A 98 -5.50 6.32 12.09
C LEU A 98 -5.38 7.85 12.15
N MET A 99 -5.77 8.53 11.09
CA MET A 99 -5.79 9.99 10.98
C MET A 99 -7.20 10.46 10.69
N ASN A 100 -7.64 11.55 11.30
CA ASN A 100 -8.82 12.25 10.77
C ASN A 100 -8.50 12.88 9.41
N GLN A 101 -9.52 13.26 8.65
CA GLN A 101 -9.37 13.81 7.30
C GLN A 101 -8.33 14.95 7.21
N LYS A 102 -8.37 15.89 8.16
CA LYS A 102 -7.44 17.02 8.21
C LYS A 102 -6.00 16.55 8.39
N GLN A 103 -5.76 15.66 9.36
CA GLN A 103 -4.43 15.08 9.62
C GLN A 103 -3.92 14.33 8.39
N ALA A 104 -4.77 13.55 7.72
CA ALA A 104 -4.39 12.82 6.51
C ALA A 104 -3.98 13.78 5.38
N LEU A 105 -4.73 14.86 5.15
CA LEU A 105 -4.41 15.88 4.15
C LEU A 105 -3.11 16.64 4.48
N GLU A 106 -2.88 16.96 5.75
CA GLU A 106 -1.69 17.71 6.20
C GLU A 106 -0.42 16.85 6.33
N SER A 107 -0.55 15.52 6.37
CA SER A 107 0.58 14.59 6.55
C SER A 107 1.55 14.52 5.37
N GLY A 108 1.12 14.95 4.17
CA GLY A 108 1.87 14.77 2.93
C GLY A 108 1.74 13.38 2.30
N LEU A 109 0.87 12.50 2.82
CA LEU A 109 0.61 11.16 2.27
C LEU A 109 0.20 11.19 0.79
N PHE A 110 -0.56 12.20 0.38
CA PHE A 110 -1.08 12.33 -0.98
C PHE A 110 -0.16 13.15 -1.90
N GLY A 111 1.10 13.31 -1.51
CA GLY A 111 2.10 14.07 -2.25
C GLY A 111 2.10 15.57 -1.95
N LYS A 112 3.02 16.27 -2.61
CA LYS A 112 3.18 17.72 -2.52
C LYS A 112 2.48 18.40 -3.69
N GLY A 113 1.96 19.60 -3.47
CA GLY A 113 1.35 20.43 -4.53
C GLY A 113 -0.11 20.75 -4.26
N PRO A 114 -0.79 21.43 -5.19
CA PRO A 114 -2.19 21.78 -5.04
C PRO A 114 -3.05 20.52 -5.03
N MET A 115 -3.83 20.35 -3.97
CA MET A 115 -4.76 19.23 -3.85
C MET A 115 -5.93 19.43 -4.80
N ARG A 116 -6.39 18.32 -5.39
CA ARG A 116 -7.64 18.31 -6.15
C ARG A 116 -8.82 18.53 -5.21
N ALA A 117 -9.82 19.29 -5.67
CA ALA A 117 -10.98 19.66 -4.85
C ALA A 117 -11.77 18.44 -4.33
N GLU A 118 -11.69 17.32 -5.02
CA GLU A 118 -12.40 16.08 -4.70
C GLU A 118 -11.70 15.23 -3.62
N LEU A 119 -10.39 15.44 -3.39
CA LEU A 119 -9.58 14.60 -2.51
C LEU A 119 -10.15 14.46 -1.09
N PRO A 120 -10.61 15.54 -0.40
CA PRO A 120 -11.19 15.41 0.94
C PRO A 120 -12.35 14.41 0.98
N SER A 121 -13.21 14.40 -0.05
CA SER A 121 -14.36 13.48 -0.10
C SER A 121 -13.97 12.01 -0.29
N LEU A 122 -12.79 11.74 -0.85
CA LEU A 122 -12.26 10.39 -1.11
C LEU A 122 -11.53 9.79 0.09
N ILE A 123 -11.08 10.62 1.03
CA ILE A 123 -10.34 10.21 2.23
C ILE A 123 -11.30 9.71 3.34
N GLY A 124 -12.57 10.12 3.29
CA GLY A 124 -13.53 9.83 4.36
C GLY A 124 -13.34 10.72 5.58
N ASP A 125 -13.95 10.37 6.71
CA ASP A 125 -13.80 11.11 7.98
C ASP A 125 -12.47 10.73 8.66
N PHE A 126 -12.08 9.46 8.50
CA PHE A 126 -10.80 8.94 8.93
C PHE A 126 -10.11 8.15 7.82
N PHE A 127 -8.78 8.18 7.81
CA PHE A 127 -7.93 7.40 6.93
C PHE A 127 -7.01 6.53 7.77
N ALA A 128 -7.05 5.22 7.57
CA ALA A 128 -6.25 4.25 8.30
C ALA A 128 -5.17 3.69 7.38
N VAL A 129 -3.90 3.93 7.70
CA VAL A 129 -2.76 3.39 6.95
C VAL A 129 -2.03 2.35 7.79
N SER A 130 -1.82 1.16 7.25
CA SER A 130 -1.18 0.04 7.95
C SER A 130 0.29 0.37 8.26
N ALA A 131 0.68 0.25 9.53
CA ALA A 131 2.06 0.45 9.99
C ALA A 131 2.85 -0.87 10.10
N GLY A 132 2.22 -1.99 9.78
CA GLY A 132 2.80 -3.35 9.83
C GLY A 132 2.27 -4.21 8.70
N PRO A 133 2.28 -5.55 8.80
CA PRO A 133 1.79 -6.44 7.75
C PRO A 133 0.25 -6.52 7.68
N TYR A 134 -0.51 -5.72 8.44
CA TYR A 134 -1.96 -5.90 8.59
C TYR A 134 -2.77 -5.35 7.42
N ALA A 135 -3.87 -6.00 7.07
CA ALA A 135 -4.76 -5.62 5.97
C ALA A 135 -6.22 -5.63 6.44
N LEU A 136 -6.88 -4.47 6.36
CA LEU A 136 -8.20 -4.23 6.90
C LEU A 136 -9.28 -4.55 5.86
N TYR A 137 -10.09 -5.57 6.14
CA TYR A 137 -11.22 -5.96 5.31
C TYR A 137 -12.54 -5.75 6.04
N GLN A 138 -13.61 -5.57 5.28
CA GLN A 138 -14.94 -5.66 5.88
C GLN A 138 -15.25 -7.10 6.33
N LYS A 139 -15.11 -8.06 5.41
CA LYS A 139 -15.47 -9.48 5.59
C LYS A 139 -14.38 -10.41 5.05
N ARG A 140 -14.30 -11.62 5.60
CA ARG A 140 -13.38 -12.68 5.16
C ARG A 140 -13.52 -13.04 3.69
N GLU A 141 -14.73 -13.03 3.14
CA GLU A 141 -14.99 -13.35 1.72
C GLU A 141 -14.35 -12.34 0.73
N HIS A 142 -13.98 -11.15 1.21
CA HIS A 142 -13.27 -10.13 0.41
C HIS A 142 -11.75 -10.35 0.40
N CYS A 143 -11.20 -11.15 1.31
CA CYS A 143 -9.77 -11.41 1.42
C CYS A 143 -9.32 -12.42 0.35
N ARG A 144 -8.82 -11.91 -0.78
CA ARG A 144 -8.40 -12.72 -1.94
C ARG A 144 -6.92 -12.70 -2.25
N LEU A 145 -6.16 -11.80 -1.62
CA LEU A 145 -4.75 -11.57 -1.93
C LEU A 145 -3.88 -11.99 -0.75
N ILE A 146 -2.69 -12.50 -1.04
CA ILE A 146 -1.64 -12.80 -0.05
C ILE A 146 -0.65 -11.64 -0.01
N GLY A 147 -0.04 -11.33 -1.16
CA GLY A 147 0.84 -10.17 -1.29
C GLY A 147 0.02 -8.88 -1.39
N MET A 148 0.41 -7.84 -0.68
CA MET A 148 -0.27 -6.54 -0.63
C MET A 148 0.75 -5.39 -0.53
N HIS A 149 0.30 -4.18 -0.85
CA HIS A 149 1.06 -2.94 -0.74
C HIS A 149 0.16 -1.81 -0.24
N GLY A 150 0.71 -0.60 -0.06
CA GLY A 150 -0.02 0.63 0.30
C GLY A 150 0.02 0.98 1.79
N GLY A 151 0.66 0.15 2.61
CA GLY A 151 1.03 0.50 3.97
C GLY A 151 2.34 1.29 4.06
N LEU A 152 2.78 1.54 5.29
CA LEU A 152 3.97 2.33 5.63
C LEU A 152 5.19 1.47 5.97
N THR A 153 5.17 0.17 5.65
CA THR A 153 6.33 -0.68 5.99
C THR A 153 7.51 -0.33 5.12
N GLU A 154 8.72 -0.50 5.67
CA GLU A 154 9.96 -0.27 4.92
C GLU A 154 10.00 -1.10 3.62
N ALA A 155 9.52 -2.34 3.67
CA ALA A 155 9.45 -3.24 2.52
C ALA A 155 8.51 -2.78 1.41
N GLU A 156 7.55 -1.89 1.70
CA GLU A 156 6.66 -1.28 0.70
C GLU A 156 7.20 0.06 0.20
N MET A 157 7.75 0.87 1.11
CA MET A 157 8.14 2.25 0.83
C MET A 157 9.53 2.36 0.16
N ASN A 158 10.44 1.44 0.48
CA ASN A 158 11.80 1.46 -0.07
C ASN A 158 11.86 0.62 -1.35
N VAL A 159 11.97 1.31 -2.48
CA VAL A 159 12.16 0.73 -3.81
C VAL A 159 13.56 1.06 -4.35
N PRO A 160 14.19 0.15 -5.10
CA PRO A 160 15.51 0.41 -5.63
C PRO A 160 15.43 1.41 -6.80
N LEU A 161 16.41 2.30 -6.89
CA LEU A 161 16.75 3.00 -8.12
C LEU A 161 18.08 2.44 -8.63
N ILE A 162 18.01 1.64 -9.69
CA ILE A 162 19.17 1.01 -10.33
C ILE A 162 19.55 1.84 -11.54
N VAL A 163 20.83 2.22 -11.62
CA VAL A 163 21.39 3.05 -12.70
C VAL A 163 22.42 2.21 -13.45
N LEU A 164 22.17 1.98 -14.73
CA LEU A 164 23.02 1.16 -15.59
C LEU A 164 23.47 1.98 -16.80
N ARG A 165 24.73 1.80 -17.19
CA ARG A 165 25.30 2.34 -18.42
C ARG A 165 25.83 1.20 -19.28
N SER A 166 25.58 1.28 -20.57
CA SER A 166 26.16 0.39 -21.57
C SER A 166 27.61 0.79 -21.84
N ASP A 167 28.54 0.27 -21.05
CA ASP A 167 29.97 0.39 -21.34
C ASP A 167 30.34 -0.71 -22.35
N LYS A 168 30.41 -0.38 -23.65
CA LYS A 168 31.18 -1.21 -24.57
C LYS A 168 32.64 -0.93 -24.27
N GLY A 169 33.26 -1.76 -23.43
CA GLY A 169 34.69 -1.66 -23.15
C GLY A 169 35.47 -1.58 -24.46
N GLU A 170 36.35 -0.59 -24.60
CA GLU A 170 37.36 -0.58 -25.65
C GLU A 170 38.26 -1.80 -25.42
N GLU A 171 38.26 -2.76 -26.36
CA GLU A 171 39.30 -3.80 -26.47
C GLU A 171 40.65 -3.19 -26.86
#